data_AF-H8XPU5-F1
#
_entry.id   AF-H8XPU5-F1
#
_cell.length_a   1.000
_cell.length_b   1.000
_cell.length_c   1.000
_cell.angle_alpha   90.00
_cell.angle_beta   90.00
_cell.angle_gamma   90.00
#
_symmetry.space_group_name_H-M   'P 1'
#
loop_
_entity.id
_entity.type
_entity.pdbx_description
1 polymer ?
#
loop_
_entity_poly.entity_id
_entity_poly.type
_entity_poly.pdbx_seq_one_letter_code
_entity_poly.pdbx_strand_id
1 'polypeptide(L)'
;MKKKLIFSICLFLIVSCSPGKSELFKETDFFVESLYTTYESYGILGYSENAKTTSDGLYTITPIGRLINVKILKAVEKEEYEDLKEDLKNHYEGNTKVNDVYICKAGTIMIDCRD
;
A
#
# COMPACT_ATOMS: atom_id res chain seq x y z
N MET A 1 22.72 -37.68 25.74
CA MET A 1 22.10 -36.39 26.15
C MET A 1 22.35 -35.38 25.03
N LYS A 2 21.37 -35.24 24.13
CA LYS A 2 20.58 -34.02 23.86
C LYS A 2 21.41 -32.81 23.35
N LYS A 3 21.15 -32.47 22.07
CA LYS A 3 20.93 -31.11 21.53
C LYS A 3 22.22 -30.27 21.34
N LYS A 4 22.46 -29.55 20.23
CA LYS A 4 21.58 -28.99 19.19
C LYS A 4 22.36 -28.86 17.87
N LEU A 5 21.69 -29.23 16.79
CA LEU A 5 21.97 -28.80 15.42
C LEU A 5 21.74 -27.28 15.37
N ILE A 6 22.79 -26.47 15.20
CA ILE A 6 22.63 -25.04 14.91
C ILE A 6 22.43 -24.94 13.40
N PHE A 7 21.17 -25.05 13.01
CA PHE A 7 20.71 -24.76 11.66
C PHE A 7 20.64 -23.23 11.55
N SER A 8 21.73 -22.61 11.07
CA SER A 8 21.76 -21.18 10.76
C SER A 8 20.94 -20.97 9.48
N ILE A 9 19.62 -20.86 9.63
CA ILE A 9 18.74 -20.30 8.60
C ILE A 9 19.06 -18.81 8.57
N CYS A 10 19.96 -18.42 7.66
CA CYS A 10 19.98 -17.06 7.18
C CYS A 10 18.64 -16.83 6.47
N LEU A 11 17.73 -16.22 7.21
CA LEU A 11 16.48 -15.67 6.71
C LEU A 11 16.83 -14.78 5.51
N PHE A 12 16.47 -15.22 4.31
CA PHE A 12 16.48 -14.39 3.12
C PHE A 12 15.49 -13.25 3.36
N LEU A 13 15.97 -12.14 3.92
CA LEU A 13 15.32 -10.85 3.80
C LEU A 13 15.54 -10.38 2.35
N ILE A 14 14.81 -11.01 1.43
CA ILE A 14 14.53 -10.38 0.15
C ILE A 14 13.65 -9.17 0.47
N VAL A 15 14.31 -8.03 0.62
CA VAL A 15 13.65 -6.74 0.50
C VAL A 15 13.05 -6.72 -0.90
N SER A 16 11.76 -7.08 -1.00
CA SER A 16 10.95 -7.02 -2.22
C SER A 16 10.70 -5.54 -2.53
N CYS A 17 11.78 -4.80 -2.81
CA CYS A 17 11.67 -3.53 -3.47
C CYS A 17 11.38 -3.87 -4.93
N SER A 18 10.12 -4.20 -5.25
CA SER A 18 9.74 -4.50 -6.62
C SER A 18 10.00 -3.25 -7.46
N PRO A 19 11.00 -3.24 -8.37
CA PRO A 19 11.39 -2.01 -9.08
C PRO A 19 10.25 -1.44 -9.92
N GLY A 20 9.26 -2.27 -10.26
CA GLY A 20 8.06 -1.89 -10.99
C GLY A 20 6.98 -1.14 -10.19
N LYS A 21 7.10 -1.01 -8.85
CA LYS A 21 6.09 -0.35 -8.01
C LYS A 21 6.60 0.91 -7.30
N SER A 22 7.79 1.40 -7.64
CA SER A 22 8.38 2.56 -6.95
C SER A 22 7.52 3.82 -7.05
N GLU A 23 6.89 4.07 -8.20
CA GLU A 23 5.99 5.22 -8.38
C GLU A 23 4.72 5.08 -7.53
N LEU A 24 4.13 3.88 -7.50
CA LEU A 24 2.98 3.59 -6.64
C LEU A 24 3.31 3.93 -5.18
N PHE A 25 4.42 3.40 -4.66
CA PHE A 25 4.82 3.65 -3.27
C PHE A 25 5.04 5.12 -3.00
N LYS A 26 5.78 5.81 -3.88
CA LYS A 26 6.02 7.25 -3.77
C LYS A 26 4.73 8.07 -3.70
N GLU A 27 3.76 7.80 -4.57
CA GLU A 27 2.50 8.56 -4.58
C GLU A 27 1.63 8.22 -3.35
N THR A 28 1.63 6.96 -2.90
CA THR A 28 0.94 6.60 -1.65
C THR A 28 1.60 7.23 -0.43
N ASP A 29 2.93 7.27 -0.35
CA ASP A 29 3.69 7.91 0.73
C ASP A 29 3.37 9.39 0.80
N PHE A 30 3.34 10.07 -0.35
CA PHE A 30 2.95 11.47 -0.43
C PHE A 30 1.56 11.72 0.20
N PHE A 31 0.57 10.88 -0.14
CA PHE A 31 -0.76 11.02 0.44
C PHE A 31 -0.82 10.67 1.92
N VAL A 32 -0.10 9.64 2.38
CA VAL A 32 -0.01 9.32 3.81
C VAL A 32 0.59 10.50 4.56
N GLU A 33 1.74 11.01 4.12
CA GLU A 33 2.44 12.11 4.79
C GLU A 33 1.62 13.40 4.81
N SER A 34 0.91 13.70 3.74
CA SER A 34 0.05 14.89 3.66
C SER A 34 -1.07 14.89 4.72
N LEU A 35 -1.58 13.73 5.14
CA LEU A 35 -2.62 13.59 6.20
C LEU A 35 -2.13 13.93 7.61
N TYR A 36 -0.82 14.10 7.78
CA TYR A 36 -0.18 14.41 9.05
C TYR A 36 0.60 15.74 9.00
N THR A 37 0.65 16.40 7.85
CA THR A 37 1.43 17.63 7.64
C THR A 37 0.62 18.76 7.05
N THR A 38 -0.31 18.48 6.13
CA THR A 38 -0.98 19.50 5.31
C THR A 38 -2.50 19.44 5.45
N TYR A 39 -3.07 18.24 5.50
CA TYR A 39 -4.51 18.02 5.52
C TYR A 39 -4.91 17.21 6.75
N GLU A 40 -5.99 17.58 7.42
CA GLU A 40 -6.61 16.74 8.44
C GLU A 40 -7.35 15.54 7.80
N SER A 41 -7.99 15.77 6.65
CA SER A 41 -8.63 14.73 5.84
C SER A 41 -8.83 15.20 4.39
N TYR A 42 -8.93 14.25 3.47
CA TYR A 42 -9.33 14.48 2.09
C TYR A 42 -10.85 14.56 1.96
N GLY A 43 -11.36 15.47 1.14
CA GLY A 43 -12.79 15.60 0.86
C GLY A 43 -13.36 14.41 0.06
N ILE A 44 -14.66 14.16 0.20
CA ILE A 44 -15.40 13.12 -0.55
C ILE A 44 -15.82 13.62 -1.95
N LEU A 45 -16.06 14.92 -2.09
CA LEU A 45 -16.60 15.55 -3.31
C LEU A 45 -15.58 15.63 -4.47
N GLY A 46 -14.34 15.19 -4.26
CA GLY A 46 -13.23 15.31 -5.22
C GLY A 46 -12.47 14.01 -5.44
N TYR A 47 -13.15 12.84 -5.42
CA TYR A 47 -12.53 11.52 -5.63
C TYR A 47 -11.56 11.49 -6.83
N SER A 48 -11.78 12.33 -7.85
CA SER A 48 -10.90 12.45 -9.02
C SER A 48 -9.85 13.56 -8.96
N GLU A 49 -10.01 14.61 -8.15
CA GLU A 49 -9.14 15.80 -8.20
C GLU A 49 -7.73 15.51 -7.69
N ASN A 50 -7.64 14.70 -6.63
CA ASN A 50 -6.38 14.26 -6.06
C ASN A 50 -5.96 12.87 -6.56
N ALA A 51 -6.71 12.27 -7.50
CA ALA A 51 -6.36 10.96 -8.02
C ALA A 51 -5.06 11.05 -8.84
N LYS A 52 -4.17 10.08 -8.65
CA LYS A 52 -2.93 9.92 -9.40
C LYS A 52 -2.91 8.56 -10.06
N THR A 53 -2.68 8.52 -11.36
CA THR A 53 -2.44 7.27 -12.08
C THR A 53 -0.95 7.17 -12.34
N THR A 54 -0.36 6.01 -12.04
CA THR A 54 1.06 5.75 -12.31
C THR A 54 1.34 5.88 -13.80
N SER A 55 2.57 6.28 -14.14
CA SER A 55 3.00 6.54 -15.52
C SER A 55 2.88 5.32 -16.44
N ASP A 56 2.97 4.11 -15.88
CA ASP A 56 2.75 2.84 -16.57
C ASP A 56 1.27 2.48 -16.77
N GLY A 57 0.34 3.27 -16.20
CA GLY A 57 -1.10 3.07 -16.28
C GLY A 57 -1.60 1.82 -15.54
N LEU A 58 -0.83 1.27 -14.59
CA LEU A 58 -1.23 0.08 -13.85
C LEU A 58 -2.12 0.38 -12.65
N TYR A 59 -1.89 1.50 -11.97
CA TYR A 59 -2.56 1.81 -10.71
C TYR A 59 -3.16 3.23 -10.72
N THR A 60 -4.34 3.38 -10.14
CA THR A 60 -4.87 4.68 -9.72
C THR A 60 -4.92 4.74 -8.21
N ILE A 61 -4.29 5.77 -7.65
CA ILE A 61 -4.24 6.08 -6.23
C ILE A 61 -5.19 7.25 -5.97
N THR A 62 -6.16 7.05 -5.09
CA THR A 62 -7.17 8.06 -4.75
C THR A 62 -7.28 8.21 -3.24
N PRO A 63 -6.91 9.37 -2.66
CA PRO A 63 -7.16 9.64 -1.26
C PRO A 63 -8.62 10.10 -1.02
N ILE A 64 -9.24 9.60 0.05
CA ILE A 64 -10.60 9.96 0.49
C ILE A 64 -10.71 9.89 2.01
N GLY A 65 -11.11 10.99 2.66
CA GLY A 65 -11.06 11.08 4.12
C GLY A 65 -9.64 10.86 4.62
N ARG A 66 -9.47 9.91 5.54
CA ARG A 66 -8.16 9.42 5.99
C ARG A 66 -7.86 8.02 5.44
N LEU A 67 -8.32 7.73 4.24
CA LEU A 67 -8.10 6.48 3.52
C LEU A 67 -7.40 6.78 2.19
N ILE A 68 -6.58 5.84 1.71
CA ILE A 68 -5.99 5.90 0.37
C ILE A 68 -6.39 4.63 -0.37
N ASN A 69 -7.17 4.81 -1.43
CA ASN A 69 -7.62 3.74 -2.29
C ASN A 69 -6.60 3.51 -3.41
N VAL A 70 -6.21 2.26 -3.63
CA VAL A 70 -5.35 1.83 -4.73
C VAL A 70 -6.13 0.86 -5.61
N LYS A 71 -6.38 1.27 -6.85
CA LYS A 71 -7.09 0.50 -7.86
C LYS A 71 -6.13 -0.01 -8.92
N ILE A 72 -6.20 -1.31 -9.21
CA ILE A 72 -5.55 -1.91 -10.38
C ILE A 72 -6.41 -1.60 -11.61
N LEU A 73 -5.81 -1.01 -12.65
CA LEU A 73 -6.54 -0.59 -13.86
C LEU A 73 -6.73 -1.70 -14.89
N LYS A 74 -5.91 -2.76 -14.83
CA LYS A 74 -6.06 -3.93 -15.68
C LYS A 74 -7.00 -4.95 -15.03
N ALA A 75 -7.70 -5.71 -15.87
CA ALA A 75 -8.38 -6.91 -15.41
C ALA A 75 -7.31 -7.92 -14.97
N VAL A 76 -7.32 -8.26 -13.69
CA VAL A 76 -6.36 -9.18 -13.06
C VAL A 76 -7.09 -10.20 -12.20
N GLU A 77 -6.43 -11.31 -11.95
CA GLU A 77 -6.92 -12.36 -11.07
C GLU A 77 -6.87 -11.92 -9.60
N LYS A 78 -7.53 -12.68 -8.73
CA LYS A 78 -7.62 -12.36 -7.30
C LYS A 78 -6.24 -12.31 -6.64
N GLU A 79 -5.34 -13.17 -7.06
CA GLU A 79 -3.98 -13.32 -6.53
C GLU A 79 -3.20 -12.00 -6.65
N GLU A 80 -3.36 -11.27 -7.76
CA GLU A 80 -2.69 -9.98 -7.97
C GLU A 80 -3.15 -8.90 -6.97
N TYR A 81 -4.40 -8.97 -6.51
CA TYR A 81 -4.88 -8.09 -5.43
C TYR A 81 -4.26 -8.45 -4.07
N GLU A 82 -4.09 -9.74 -3.80
CA GLU A 82 -3.47 -10.22 -2.56
C GLU A 82 -1.98 -9.90 -2.53
N ASP A 83 -1.28 -10.09 -3.65
CA ASP A 83 0.14 -9.74 -3.82
C ASP A 83 0.34 -8.22 -3.63
N LEU A 84 -0.50 -7.40 -4.26
CA LEU A 84 -0.42 -5.95 -4.09
C LEU A 84 -0.72 -5.51 -2.64
N LYS A 85 -1.69 -6.15 -1.99
CA LYS A 85 -1.99 -5.90 -0.58
C LYS A 85 -0.80 -6.26 0.30
N GLU A 86 -0.14 -7.40 0.06
CA GLU A 86 1.06 -7.81 0.79
C GLU A 86 2.23 -6.85 0.56
N ASP A 87 2.49 -6.44 -0.68
CA ASP A 87 3.52 -5.45 -1.02
C ASP A 87 3.31 -4.13 -0.27
N LEU A 88 2.08 -3.58 -0.28
CA LEU A 88 1.75 -2.35 0.43
C LEU A 88 1.83 -2.54 1.96
N LYS A 89 1.39 -3.69 2.47
CA LYS A 89 1.48 -4.00 3.91
C LYS A 89 2.93 -4.07 4.39
N ASN A 90 3.80 -4.69 3.61
CA ASN A 90 5.24 -4.75 3.88
C ASN A 90 5.88 -3.37 3.79
N HIS A 91 5.49 -2.56 2.79
CA HIS A 91 5.99 -1.19 2.63
C HIS A 91 5.65 -0.30 3.84
N TYR A 92 4.45 -0.45 4.41
CA TYR A 92 4.02 0.30 5.60
C TYR A 92 4.29 -0.39 6.94
N GLU A 93 5.06 -1.49 6.95
CA GLU A 93 5.36 -2.20 8.19
C GLU A 93 6.08 -1.27 9.20
N GLY A 94 5.51 -1.16 10.41
CA GLY A 94 6.05 -0.30 11.47
C GLY A 94 5.76 1.20 11.28
N ASN A 95 5.07 1.61 10.22
CA ASN A 95 4.65 3.00 10.04
C ASN A 95 3.42 3.30 10.91
N THR A 96 3.59 4.13 11.95
CA THR A 96 2.51 4.47 12.90
C THR A 96 1.39 5.33 12.30
N LYS A 97 1.55 5.79 11.05
CA LYS A 97 0.54 6.59 10.33
C LYS A 97 -0.49 5.72 9.58
N VAL A 98 -0.21 4.43 9.44
CA VAL A 98 -1.03 3.46 8.73
C VAL A 98 -1.47 2.36 9.71
N ASN A 99 -2.76 2.23 9.91
CA ASN A 99 -3.35 1.24 10.80
C ASN A 99 -3.44 -0.15 10.15
N ASP A 100 -3.87 -0.19 8.89
CA ASP A 100 -4.04 -1.44 8.17
C ASP A 100 -4.00 -1.23 6.64
N VAL A 101 -3.76 -2.34 5.93
CA VAL A 101 -3.83 -2.43 4.47
C VAL A 101 -4.68 -3.65 4.11
N TYR A 102 -5.82 -3.42 3.45
CA TYR A 102 -6.80 -4.49 3.18
C TYR A 102 -7.50 -4.34 1.83
N ILE A 103 -7.96 -5.46 1.26
CA ILE A 103 -8.82 -5.44 0.07
C ILE A 103 -10.24 -5.08 0.51
N CYS A 104 -10.80 -4.01 -0.04
CA CYS A 104 -12.17 -3.60 0.23
C CYS A 104 -13.17 -4.28 -0.71
N LYS A 105 -14.47 -4.24 -0.35
CA LYS A 105 -15.55 -4.89 -1.12
C LYS A 105 -15.69 -4.37 -2.57
N ALA A 106 -15.15 -3.19 -2.86
CA ALA A 106 -15.16 -2.62 -4.21
C ALA A 106 -14.05 -3.17 -5.13
N GLY A 107 -13.26 -4.15 -4.68
CA GLY A 107 -12.19 -4.74 -5.48
C GLY A 107 -11.00 -3.79 -5.66
N THR A 108 -10.60 -3.13 -4.59
CA THR A 108 -9.43 -2.22 -4.52
C THR A 108 -8.73 -2.40 -3.18
N ILE A 109 -7.48 -1.98 -3.09
CA ILE A 109 -6.72 -2.03 -1.84
C ILE A 109 -6.91 -0.70 -1.12
N MET A 110 -7.19 -0.76 0.17
CA MET A 110 -7.33 0.40 1.03
C MET A 110 -6.15 0.45 1.99
N ILE A 111 -5.49 1.61 2.06
CA ILE A 111 -4.53 1.96 3.11
C ILE A 111 -5.29 2.83 4.11
N ASP A 112 -5.39 2.37 5.35
CA ASP A 112 -6.18 3.02 6.40
C ASP A 112 -5.30 3.89 7.30
N CYS A 113 -5.54 5.20 7.30
CA CYS A 113 -4.82 6.20 8.08
C CYS A 113 -5.73 6.91 9.09
N ARG A 114 -6.90 6.34 9.43
CA ARG A 114 -7.81 6.89 10.44
C ARG A 114 -7.19 6.84 11.84
N ASP A 115 -7.81 7.47 12.82
CA ASP A 115 -7.40 7.38 14.23
C ASP A 115 -8.19 6.29 14.98
#